data_AF-A0A1Z9MQP6-F1
#
_entry.id   AF-A0A1Z9MQP6-F1
#
_cell.length_a   1.000
_cell.length_b   1.000
_cell.length_c   1.000
_cell.angle_alpha   90.00
_cell.angle_beta   90.00
_cell.angle_gamma   90.00
#
_symmetry.space_group_name_H-M   'P 1'
#
loop_
_entity.id
_entity.type
_entity.pdbx_description
1 polymer ?
#
loop_
_entity_poly.entity_id
_entity_poly.type
_entity_poly.pdbx_seq_one_letter_code
_entity_poly.pdbx_strand_id
1 'polypeptide(L)'
;MKYFTITEFDSPDVVGSGKLMNEDFLEKLDLVRAKFDKPIKINSGVRTEEHNAKVGGKYNSSHLTGYAADLHCNNSRDRYELLICLLDVGFNRIGVGNTFIHVDSDPEKPMDVVWTY
;
A
#
# COMPACT_ATOMS: atom_id res chain seq x y z
N MET A 1 2.16 -15.30 0.86
CA MET A 1 3.22 -14.27 0.92
C MET A 1 4.54 -14.87 1.36
N LYS A 2 5.65 -14.46 0.74
CA LYS A 2 7.02 -14.93 1.01
C LYS A 2 7.90 -13.86 1.67
N TYR A 3 7.71 -12.59 1.32
CA TYR A 3 8.62 -11.50 1.70
C TYR A 3 8.06 -10.59 2.80
N PHE A 4 6.75 -10.62 3.04
CA PHE A 4 6.09 -9.85 4.08
C PHE A 4 5.46 -10.76 5.14
N THR A 5 5.33 -10.20 6.34
CA THR A 5 4.52 -10.74 7.43
C THR A 5 3.23 -9.94 7.55
N ILE A 6 2.15 -10.60 7.98
CA ILE A 6 0.84 -9.95 8.08
C ILE A 6 0.84 -8.76 9.05
N THR A 7 1.69 -8.81 10.09
CA THR A 7 1.83 -7.78 11.12
C THR A 7 2.46 -6.49 10.60
N GLU A 8 3.18 -6.52 9.47
CA GLU A 8 3.68 -5.29 8.82
C GLU A 8 2.54 -4.41 8.28
N PHE A 9 1.34 -4.98 8.14
CA PHE A 9 0.14 -4.28 7.67
C PHE A 9 -0.82 -3.92 8.80
N ASP A 10 -0.46 -4.15 10.05
CA ASP A 10 -1.29 -3.77 11.19
C ASP A 10 -1.52 -2.25 11.20
N SER A 11 -2.75 -1.85 11.50
CA SER A 11 -3.05 -0.50 11.99
C SER A 11 -2.28 -0.28 13.29
N PRO A 12 -1.61 0.87 13.50
CA PRO A 12 -0.73 1.08 14.67
C PRO A 12 -1.43 0.99 16.03
N ASP A 13 -2.74 1.12 16.05
CA ASP A 13 -3.61 1.08 17.23
C ASP A 13 -4.22 -0.31 17.50
N VAL A 14 -4.09 -1.28 16.59
CA VAL A 14 -4.64 -2.64 16.74
C VAL A 14 -3.67 -3.69 16.19
N VAL A 15 -2.98 -4.39 17.09
CA VAL A 15 -2.11 -5.52 16.75
C VAL A 15 -2.91 -6.68 16.15
N GLY A 16 -2.39 -7.28 15.09
CA GLY A 16 -3.03 -8.36 14.34
C GLY A 16 -4.18 -7.90 13.43
N SER A 17 -4.38 -6.60 13.25
CA SER A 17 -5.38 -6.06 12.32
C SER A 17 -5.01 -6.28 10.86
N GLY A 18 -3.74 -6.49 10.53
CA GLY A 18 -3.26 -6.79 9.18
C GLY A 18 -3.94 -8.01 8.54
N LYS A 19 -4.53 -8.92 9.34
CA LYS A 19 -5.41 -10.00 8.85
C LYS A 19 -6.65 -9.52 8.08
N LEU A 20 -6.98 -8.22 8.18
CA LEU A 20 -8.07 -7.55 7.46
C LEU A 20 -7.64 -7.06 6.07
N MET A 21 -6.35 -7.18 5.73
CA MET A 21 -5.88 -6.92 4.38
C MET A 21 -6.51 -7.91 3.39
N ASN A 22 -6.78 -7.45 2.19
CA ASN A 22 -7.24 -8.31 1.11
C ASN A 22 -6.11 -9.27 0.67
N GLU A 23 -6.42 -10.56 0.52
CA GLU A 23 -5.42 -11.59 0.18
C GLU A 23 -4.81 -11.36 -1.21
N ASP A 24 -5.61 -11.05 -2.23
CA ASP A 24 -5.11 -10.78 -3.58
C ASP A 24 -4.20 -9.53 -3.62
N PHE A 25 -4.53 -8.49 -2.85
CA PHE A 25 -3.69 -7.31 -2.68
C PHE A 25 -2.32 -7.69 -2.11
N LEU A 26 -2.32 -8.49 -1.04
CA LEU A 26 -1.11 -8.95 -0.38
C LEU A 26 -0.24 -9.83 -1.31
N GLU A 27 -0.85 -10.73 -2.08
CA GLU A 27 -0.13 -11.54 -3.06
C GLU A 27 0.48 -10.70 -4.17
N LYS A 28 -0.26 -9.73 -4.73
CA LYS A 28 0.28 -8.78 -5.70
C LYS A 28 1.45 -7.99 -5.12
N LEU A 29 1.34 -7.50 -3.90
CA LEU A 29 2.42 -6.73 -3.27
C LEU A 29 3.66 -7.60 -3.00
N ASP A 30 3.48 -8.88 -2.64
CA ASP A 30 4.56 -9.86 -2.51
C ASP A 30 5.29 -10.10 -3.86
N LEU A 31 4.56 -10.11 -4.98
CA LEU A 31 5.14 -10.15 -6.33
C LEU A 31 5.90 -8.87 -6.68
N VAL A 32 5.41 -7.69 -6.28
CA VAL A 32 6.14 -6.42 -6.42
C VAL A 32 7.48 -6.52 -5.70
N ARG A 33 7.47 -7.02 -4.46
CA ARG A 33 8.69 -7.19 -3.68
C ARG A 33 9.68 -8.16 -4.30
N ALA A 34 9.20 -9.23 -4.95
CA ALA A 34 10.03 -10.14 -5.71
C ALA A 34 10.67 -9.47 -6.94
N LYS A 35 9.90 -8.67 -7.70
CA LYS A 35 10.36 -7.97 -8.91
C LYS A 35 11.30 -6.80 -8.61
N PHE A 36 11.01 -6.05 -7.55
CA PHE A 36 11.81 -4.91 -7.12
C PHE A 36 13.17 -5.34 -6.55
N ASP A 37 13.28 -6.59 -6.09
CA ASP A 37 14.51 -7.23 -5.58
C ASP A 37 15.23 -6.45 -4.46
N LYS A 38 14.54 -5.51 -3.81
CA LYS A 38 15.02 -4.72 -2.66
C LYS A 38 13.95 -4.67 -1.57
N PRO A 39 14.33 -4.57 -0.28
CA PRO A 39 13.38 -4.44 0.82
C PRO A 39 12.36 -3.32 0.58
N ILE A 40 11.07 -3.62 0.78
CA ILE A 40 10.00 -2.63 0.78
C ILE A 40 9.50 -2.55 2.22
N LYS A 41 9.63 -1.37 2.85
CA LYS A 41 9.07 -1.14 4.18
C LYS A 41 7.64 -0.65 4.05
N ILE A 42 6.71 -1.30 4.74
CA ILE A 42 5.32 -0.85 4.87
C ILE A 42 5.27 0.27 5.92
N ASN A 43 4.85 1.47 5.51
CA ASN A 43 4.58 2.56 6.45
C ASN A 43 3.18 2.44 7.05
N SER A 44 2.22 1.93 6.27
CA SER A 44 0.82 1.75 6.69
C SER A 44 0.13 0.69 5.83
N GLY A 45 -0.55 -0.27 6.46
CA GLY A 45 -1.43 -1.25 5.82
C GLY A 45 -2.89 -0.91 6.08
N VAL A 46 -3.64 -1.82 6.72
CA VAL A 46 -5.03 -1.52 7.11
C VAL A 46 -5.05 -0.39 8.14
N ARG A 47 -6.15 0.37 8.18
CA ARG A 47 -6.39 1.36 9.22
C ARG A 47 -7.73 1.10 9.89
N THR A 48 -7.80 1.31 11.19
CA THR A 48 -9.07 1.54 11.87
C THR A 48 -9.68 2.87 11.42
N GLU A 49 -10.98 3.05 11.64
CA GLU A 49 -11.64 4.35 11.40
C GLU A 49 -11.00 5.46 12.24
N GLU A 50 -10.67 5.17 13.51
CA GLU A 50 -10.03 6.12 14.43
C GLU A 50 -8.64 6.55 13.92
N HIS A 51 -7.77 5.59 13.57
CA HIS A 51 -6.45 5.90 13.07
C HIS A 51 -6.52 6.63 11.72
N ASN A 52 -7.40 6.20 10.81
CA ASN A 52 -7.60 6.85 9.52
C ASN A 52 -8.04 8.31 9.71
N ALA A 53 -9.00 8.60 10.59
CA ALA A 53 -9.41 9.97 10.90
C ALA A 53 -8.27 10.79 11.53
N LYS A 54 -7.51 10.19 12.46
CA LYS A 54 -6.37 10.83 13.13
C LYS A 54 -5.29 11.30 12.16
N VAL A 55 -5.03 10.55 11.08
CA VAL A 55 -4.04 10.91 10.05
C VAL A 55 -4.63 11.75 8.91
N GLY A 56 -5.88 12.21 9.03
CA GLY A 56 -6.56 13.00 8.00
C GLY A 56 -6.97 12.20 6.76
N GLY A 57 -7.10 10.89 6.89
CA GLY A 57 -7.58 10.01 5.84
C GLY A 57 -9.04 10.29 5.46
N LYS A 58 -9.40 10.03 4.20
CA LYS A 58 -10.78 10.16 3.72
C LYS A 58 -11.68 9.10 4.36
N TYR A 59 -12.96 9.41 4.57
CA TYR A 59 -13.94 8.48 5.15
C TYR A 59 -14.10 7.19 4.32
N ASN A 60 -13.91 7.29 3.01
CA ASN A 60 -13.95 6.15 2.09
C ASN A 60 -12.54 5.70 1.69
N SER A 61 -11.55 5.75 2.60
CA SER A 61 -10.17 5.35 2.32
C SER A 61 -10.05 3.85 2.05
N SER A 62 -9.23 3.47 1.05
CA SER A 62 -8.99 2.06 0.69
C SER A 62 -8.22 1.31 1.79
N HIS A 63 -7.56 2.04 2.70
CA HIS A 63 -6.93 1.47 3.89
C HIS A 63 -7.94 0.88 4.88
N LEU A 64 -9.19 1.37 4.90
CA LEU A 64 -10.23 0.88 5.82
C LEU A 64 -10.74 -0.51 5.42
N THR A 65 -10.60 -0.84 4.14
CA THR A 65 -11.12 -2.07 3.52
C THR A 65 -10.02 -3.05 3.14
N GLY A 66 -8.76 -2.78 3.54
CA GLY A 66 -7.64 -3.70 3.31
C GLY A 66 -7.12 -3.73 1.86
N TYR A 67 -7.51 -2.76 1.03
CA TYR A 67 -7.12 -2.67 -0.38
C TYR A 67 -5.99 -1.66 -0.65
N ALA A 68 -5.33 -1.15 0.38
CA ALA A 68 -4.24 -0.19 0.23
C ALA A 68 -3.08 -0.38 1.19
N ALA A 69 -1.91 0.07 0.74
CA ALA A 69 -0.73 0.20 1.56
C ALA A 69 0.07 1.45 1.17
N ASP A 70 0.70 2.07 2.15
CA ASP A 70 1.70 3.12 1.94
C ASP A 70 3.09 2.50 2.06
N LEU A 71 3.85 2.54 0.98
CA LEU A 71 5.19 1.97 0.87
C LEU A 71 6.24 3.06 1.11
N HIS A 72 7.25 2.79 1.93
CA HIS A 72 8.35 3.73 2.14
C HIS A 72 9.17 3.91 0.86
N CYS A 73 9.38 5.15 0.41
CA CYS A 73 10.25 5.46 -0.73
C CYS A 73 10.65 6.94 -0.73
N ASN A 74 11.93 7.23 -0.47
CA ASN A 74 12.43 8.59 -0.27
C ASN A 74 13.49 9.05 -1.29
N ASN A 75 13.80 8.23 -2.29
CA ASN A 75 14.75 8.57 -3.34
C ASN A 75 14.15 8.35 -4.74
N SER A 76 14.70 9.05 -5.74
CA SER A 76 14.16 9.06 -7.10
C SER A 76 14.35 7.75 -7.84
N ARG A 77 15.47 7.06 -7.62
CA ARG A 77 15.81 5.83 -8.34
C ARG A 77 14.87 4.70 -7.95
N ASP A 78 14.71 4.46 -6.65
CA ASP A 78 13.81 3.43 -6.13
C ASP A 78 12.36 3.76 -6.45
N ARG A 79 11.97 5.04 -6.43
CA ARG A 79 10.63 5.46 -6.84
C ARG A 79 10.31 5.04 -8.26
N TYR A 80 11.21 5.31 -9.19
CA TYR A 80 11.03 4.94 -10.60
C TYR A 80 10.90 3.41 -10.78
N GLU A 81 11.82 2.65 -10.18
CA GLU A 81 11.81 1.19 -10.26
C GLU A 81 10.58 0.56 -9.59
N LEU A 82 10.18 1.07 -8.43
CA LEU A 82 9.01 0.58 -7.70
C LEU A 82 7.71 0.87 -8.46
N LEU A 83 7.57 2.04 -9.07
CA LEU A 83 6.41 2.37 -9.91
C LEU A 83 6.26 1.40 -11.09
N ILE A 84 7.37 1.06 -11.76
CA ILE A 84 7.34 0.05 -12.84
C ILE A 84 6.87 -1.30 -12.31
N CYS A 85 7.42 -1.75 -11.17
CA CYS A 85 7.03 -3.03 -10.58
C CYS A 85 5.55 -3.07 -10.16
N LEU A 86 5.04 -1.98 -9.59
CA LEU A 86 3.63 -1.84 -9.19
C LEU A 86 2.70 -1.96 -10.41
N LEU A 87 3.00 -1.22 -11.48
CA LEU A 87 2.22 -1.25 -12.72
C LEU A 87 2.28 -2.63 -13.40
N ASP A 88 3.46 -3.27 -13.41
CA ASP A 88 3.67 -4.58 -14.04
C ASP A 88 2.87 -5.71 -13.38
N VAL A 89 2.61 -5.64 -12.07
CA VAL A 89 1.72 -6.61 -11.37
C VAL A 89 0.24 -6.22 -11.41
N GLY A 90 -0.10 -5.12 -12.08
CA GLY A 90 -1.47 -4.66 -12.26
C GLY A 90 -2.04 -3.84 -11.10
N PHE A 91 -1.20 -3.16 -10.30
CA PHE A 91 -1.69 -2.02 -9.53
C PHE A 91 -1.89 -0.83 -10.46
N ASN A 92 -3.03 -0.16 -10.34
CA ASN A 92 -3.43 0.91 -11.26
C ASN A 92 -3.95 2.17 -10.55
N ARG A 93 -3.87 2.22 -9.22
CA ARG A 93 -4.15 3.42 -8.42
C ARG A 93 -2.94 3.70 -7.54
N ILE A 94 -2.19 4.73 -7.91
CA ILE A 94 -0.90 5.03 -7.30
C ILE A 94 -0.81 6.52 -6.92
N GLY A 95 -0.59 6.79 -5.65
CA GLY A 95 -0.31 8.13 -5.15
C GLY A 95 1.18 8.29 -4.84
N VAL A 96 1.83 9.32 -5.37
CA VAL A 96 3.27 9.55 -5.18
C VAL A 96 3.48 10.69 -4.19
N GLY A 97 4.03 10.36 -3.02
CA GLY A 97 4.46 11.31 -2.01
C GLY A 97 5.96 11.54 -2.02
N ASN A 98 6.41 12.51 -1.23
CA ASN A 98 7.85 12.83 -1.09
C ASN A 98 8.65 11.66 -0.48
N THR A 99 8.07 10.97 0.49
CA THR A 99 8.73 9.91 1.29
C THR A 99 8.03 8.56 1.22
N PHE A 100 6.97 8.45 0.42
CA PHE A 100 6.18 7.23 0.28
C PHE A 100 5.51 7.12 -1.09
N ILE A 101 5.08 5.91 -1.44
CA ILE A 101 4.16 5.62 -2.53
C ILE A 101 2.92 4.98 -1.92
N HIS A 102 1.77 5.61 -2.09
CA HIS A 102 0.46 5.00 -1.83
C HIS A 102 0.12 4.09 -2.99
N VAL A 103 -0.29 2.86 -2.71
CA VAL A 103 -0.85 1.95 -3.70
C VAL A 103 -2.16 1.39 -3.19
N ASP A 104 -3.18 1.40 -4.06
CA ASP A 104 -4.45 0.74 -3.78
C ASP A 104 -4.99 -0.04 -4.99
N SER A 105 -5.81 -1.07 -4.73
CA SER A 105 -6.50 -1.85 -5.77
C SER A 105 -7.99 -2.01 -5.47
N ASP A 106 -8.58 -0.96 -4.87
CA ASP A 106 -9.99 -0.94 -4.48
C ASP A 106 -10.90 -0.94 -5.72
N PRO A 107 -11.74 -1.98 -5.93
CA PRO A 107 -12.58 -2.09 -7.12
C PRO A 107 -13.71 -1.07 -7.16
N GLU A 108 -14.02 -0.39 -6.04
CA GLU A 108 -15.07 0.62 -5.97
C GLU A 108 -14.58 2.03 -6.33
N LYS A 109 -13.29 2.17 -6.70
CA LYS A 109 -12.65 3.46 -6.97
C LYS A 109 -12.22 3.63 -8.43
N PRO A 110 -12.03 4.89 -8.88
CA PRO A 110 -11.59 5.17 -10.24
C PRO A 110 -10.30 4.43 -10.59
N MET A 111 -10.29 3.61 -11.62
CA MET A 111 -9.10 2.87 -12.04
C MET A 111 -8.15 3.75 -12.85
N ASP A 112 -6.92 3.26 -13.03
CA ASP A 112 -5.90 3.80 -13.95
C ASP A 112 -5.54 5.27 -13.69
N VAL A 113 -5.25 5.58 -12.42
CA VAL A 113 -4.90 6.93 -11.96
C VAL A 113 -3.57 6.97 -11.22
N VAL A 114 -2.80 8.02 -11.51
CA VAL A 114 -1.63 8.43 -10.73
C VAL A 114 -1.83 9.86 -10.25
N TRP A 115 -1.61 10.11 -8.97
CA TRP A 115 -1.68 11.45 -8.38
C TRP A 115 -0.46 11.73 -7.51
N THR A 116 -0.30 12.98 -7.10
CA THR A 116 0.75 13.42 -6.17
C THR A 116 0.14 13.94 -4.88
N TYR A 117 0.88 13.81 -3.77
CA TYR A 117 0.52 14.41 -2.47
C TYR A 117 1.16 15.78 -2.26
#